data_AF-A0A959VR61-F1
#
_entry.id   AF-A0A959VR61-F1
#
_cell.length_a   1.000
_cell.length_b   1.000
_cell.length_c   1.000
_cell.angle_alpha   90.00
_cell.angle_beta   90.00
_cell.angle_gamma   90.00
#
_symmetry.space_group_name_H-M   'P 1'
#
loop_
_entity.id
_entity.type
_entity.pdbx_description
1 polymer ?
#
loop_
_entity_poly.entity_id
_entity_poly.type
_entity_poly.pdbx_seq_one_letter_code
_entity_poly.pdbx_strand_id
1 'polypeptide(L)'
;MTTPPLLDELLRTPGPSGYEAPAADVWRKAAGFADITTDGLGSSVATIPSSDGSDEAPLLAVVGHIDEIGLVVTHIDEKGFLY
;
A
#
# COMPACT_ATOMS: atom_id res chain seq x y z
N MET A 1 -18.58 -17.12 2.38
CA MET A 1 -17.58 -16.34 3.13
C MET A 1 -17.77 -14.89 2.78
N THR A 2 -17.78 -14.00 3.77
CA THR A 2 -17.73 -12.55 3.56
C THR A 2 -16.27 -12.10 3.40
N THR A 3 -16.02 -11.09 2.58
CA THR A 3 -14.68 -10.48 2.44
C THR A 3 -14.18 -9.98 3.80
N PRO A 4 -12.93 -10.25 4.21
CA PRO A 4 -12.35 -9.68 5.43
C PRO A 4 -12.39 -8.14 5.42
N PRO A 5 -12.69 -7.47 6.55
CA PRO A 5 -12.83 -6.00 6.59
C PRO A 5 -11.61 -5.24 6.07
N LEU A 6 -10.39 -5.69 6.43
CA LEU A 6 -9.15 -5.07 5.95
C LEU A 6 -9.00 -5.22 4.43
N LEU A 7 -9.35 -6.38 3.87
CA LEU A 7 -9.29 -6.60 2.43
C LEU A 7 -10.30 -5.71 1.70
N ASP A 8 -11.52 -5.57 2.25
CA ASP A 8 -12.52 -4.67 1.69
C ASP A 8 -12.08 -3.19 1.76
N GLU A 9 -11.46 -2.75 2.87
CA GLU A 9 -10.93 -1.39 3.01
C GLU A 9 -9.80 -1.10 2.02
N LEU A 10 -8.85 -2.02 1.86
CA LEU A 10 -7.76 -1.91 0.88
C LEU A 10 -8.30 -1.85 -0.56
N LEU A 11 -9.25 -2.72 -0.91
CA LEU A 11 -9.84 -2.77 -2.26
C LEU A 11 -10.73 -1.57 -2.60
N ARG A 12 -11.29 -0.88 -1.59
CA ARG A 12 -12.12 0.31 -1.80
C ARG A 12 -11.34 1.61 -1.81
N THR A 13 -10.11 1.58 -1.31
CA THR A 13 -9.27 2.77 -1.21
C THR A 13 -8.50 2.96 -2.50
N PRO A 14 -8.69 4.08 -3.23
CA PRO A 14 -7.98 4.29 -4.48
C PRO A 14 -6.47 4.35 -4.26
N GLY A 15 -5.73 3.72 -5.17
CA GLY A 15 -4.26 3.72 -5.13
C GLY A 15 -3.65 3.47 -6.49
N PRO A 16 -4.01 4.22 -7.55
CA PRO A 16 -3.38 4.03 -8.85
C PRO A 16 -1.89 4.33 -8.75
N SER A 17 -1.09 3.72 -9.62
CA SER A 17 0.37 3.88 -9.59
C SER A 17 0.78 5.37 -9.56
N GLY A 18 1.60 5.75 -8.59
CA GLY A 18 2.02 7.13 -8.29
C GLY A 18 1.12 7.93 -7.33
N TYR A 19 -0.02 7.37 -6.91
CA TYR A 19 -0.98 7.99 -5.99
C TYR A 19 -1.42 7.01 -4.87
N GLU A 20 -0.52 6.13 -4.46
CA GLU A 20 -0.80 5.01 -3.54
C GLU A 20 -0.97 5.43 -2.07
N ALA A 21 -0.70 6.70 -1.74
CA ALA A 21 -0.65 7.18 -0.36
C ALA A 21 -1.89 6.81 0.49
N PRO A 22 -3.14 6.93 0.00
CA PRO A 22 -4.32 6.54 0.77
C PRO A 22 -4.36 5.04 1.08
N ALA A 23 -4.05 4.18 0.10
CA ALA A 23 -4.00 2.73 0.31
C ALA A 23 -2.86 2.34 1.26
N ALA A 24 -1.70 3.00 1.13
CA ALA A 24 -0.58 2.83 2.04
C ALA A 24 -0.92 3.21 3.49
N ASP A 25 -1.74 4.24 3.71
CA ASP A 25 -2.22 4.62 5.05
C ASP A 25 -3.08 3.52 5.70
N VAL A 26 -4.00 2.91 4.93
CA VAL A 26 -4.80 1.77 5.39
C VAL A 26 -3.89 0.61 5.79
N TRP A 27 -2.91 0.29 4.93
CA TRP A 27 -1.95 -0.78 5.21
C TRP A 27 -1.10 -0.49 6.45
N ARG A 28 -0.55 0.72 6.58
CA ARG A 28 0.28 1.13 7.74
C ARG A 28 -0.51 1.08 9.04
N LYS A 29 -1.77 1.50 9.02
CA LYS A 29 -2.66 1.40 10.18
C LYS A 29 -2.86 -0.06 10.61
N ALA A 30 -3.06 -0.97 9.66
CA ALA A 30 -3.19 -2.40 9.95
C ALA A 30 -1.86 -3.03 10.42
N ALA A 31 -0.73 -2.53 9.92
CA ALA A 31 0.61 -2.97 10.27
C ALA A 31 1.15 -2.40 11.60
N GLY A 32 0.32 -1.71 12.40
CA GLY A 32 0.72 -1.08 13.67
C GLY A 32 1.25 -2.02 14.77
N PHE A 33 1.34 -3.32 14.50
CA PHE A 33 1.98 -4.32 15.34
C PHE A 33 3.49 -4.46 15.10
N ALA A 34 4.05 -3.78 14.10
CA ALA A 34 5.44 -3.88 13.67
C ALA A 34 6.12 -2.51 13.61
N ASP A 35 7.45 -2.50 13.42
CA ASP A 35 8.21 -1.28 13.18
C ASP A 35 8.04 -0.84 11.72
N ILE A 36 7.35 0.29 11.52
CA ILE A 36 6.98 0.77 10.19
C ILE A 36 7.99 1.80 9.69
N THR A 37 8.47 1.60 8.46
CA THR A 37 9.25 2.60 7.72
C THR A 37 8.63 2.86 6.36
N THR A 38 9.03 3.96 5.72
CA THR A 38 8.60 4.32 4.37
C THR A 38 9.82 4.75 3.58
N ASP A 39 9.96 4.25 2.35
CA ASP A 39 11.05 4.63 1.46
C ASP A 39 10.78 5.98 0.77
N GLY A 40 11.73 6.45 -0.04
CA GLY A 40 11.60 7.72 -0.78
C GLY A 40 10.54 7.71 -1.89
N LEU A 41 10.00 6.55 -2.26
CA LEU A 41 8.97 6.38 -3.28
C LEU A 41 7.57 6.21 -2.66
N GLY A 42 7.47 5.99 -1.35
CA GLY A 42 6.22 5.83 -0.62
C GLY A 42 5.89 4.37 -0.27
N SER A 43 6.74 3.41 -0.62
CA SER A 43 6.54 2.00 -0.23
C SER A 43 6.63 1.86 1.29
N SER A 44 5.71 1.12 1.89
CA SER A 44 5.70 0.87 3.33
C SER A 44 6.34 -0.49 3.64
N VAL A 45 7.17 -0.53 4.69
CA VAL A 45 7.81 -1.75 5.19
C VAL A 45 7.47 -1.90 6.66
N ALA A 46 7.02 -3.10 7.04
CA ALA A 46 6.76 -3.47 8.42
C ALA A 46 7.75 -4.56 8.82
N THR A 47 8.64 -4.23 9.74
CA THR A 47 9.67 -5.15 10.23
C THR A 47 9.23 -5.74 11.56
N ILE A 48 9.23 -7.07 11.65
CA ILE A 48 9.04 -7.80 12.90
C ILE A 48 10.43 -8.22 13.38
N PRO A 49 10.89 -7.80 14.57
CA PRO A 49 12.17 -8.22 15.09
C PRO A 49 12.17 -9.73 15.37
N SER A 50 13.35 -10.34 15.37
CA SER A 50 13.52 -11.72 15.79
C SER A 50 13.01 -11.90 17.23
N SER A 51 12.48 -13.08 17.53
CA SER A 51 11.91 -13.38 18.85
C SER A 51 12.95 -13.33 19.98
N ASP A 52 14.23 -13.52 19.66
CA ASP A 52 15.35 -13.43 20.59
C ASP A 52 16.06 -12.05 20.57
N GLY A 53 15.61 -11.13 19.73
CA GLY A 53 16.19 -9.79 19.58
C GLY A 53 17.59 -9.79 18.96
N SER A 54 18.05 -10.91 18.40
CA SER A 54 19.35 -11.01 17.74
C SER A 54 19.25 -10.66 16.25
N ASP A 55 20.32 -10.05 15.73
CA ASP A 55 20.48 -9.77 14.29
C ASP A 55 21.03 -10.98 13.50
N GLU A 56 21.13 -12.16 14.14
CA GLU A 56 21.66 -13.38 13.52
C GLU A 56 20.57 -14.21 12.81
N ALA A 57 19.30 -13.86 13.00
CA ALA A 57 18.19 -14.52 12.34
C ALA A 57 18.19 -14.26 10.81
N PRO A 58 17.86 -15.25 9.97
CA PRO A 58 17.72 -15.03 8.54
C PRO A 58 16.65 -13.99 8.22
N LEU A 59 16.97 -13.04 7.34
CA LEU A 59 16.00 -12.07 6.83
C LEU A 59 15.03 -12.74 5.85
N LEU A 60 13.74 -12.72 6.16
CA LEU A 60 12.66 -13.12 5.27
C LEU A 60 11.82 -11.90 4.90
N ALA A 61 11.64 -11.64 3.60
CA ALA A 61 10.76 -10.60 3.11
C ALA A 61 9.55 -11.23 2.39
N VAL A 62 8.35 -10.78 2.74
CA VAL A 62 7.12 -11.01 1.97
C VAL A 62 6.75 -9.68 1.32
N VAL A 63 6.71 -9.67 0.00
CA VAL A 63 6.57 -8.43 -0.78
C VAL A 63 5.32 -8.52 -1.65
N GLY A 64 4.59 -7.42 -1.73
CA GLY A 64 3.43 -7.25 -2.58
C GLY A 64 3.31 -5.79 -3.00
N HIS A 65 2.78 -5.55 -4.20
CA HIS A 65 2.51 -4.21 -4.67
C HIS A 65 1.10 -3.80 -4.22
N ILE A 66 0.93 -2.54 -3.85
CA ILE A 66 -0.35 -1.99 -3.35
C ILE A 66 -1.10 -1.23 -4.43
N ASP A 67 -0.41 -0.90 -5.52
CA ASP A 67 -0.96 -0.09 -6.59
C ASP A 67 -1.99 -0.85 -7.41
N GLU A 68 -2.91 -0.09 -8.00
CA GLU A 68 -3.93 -0.59 -8.92
C GLU A 68 -3.80 0.05 -10.30
N ILE A 69 -4.37 -0.62 -11.30
CA ILE A 69 -4.50 -0.05 -12.65
C ILE A 69 -5.50 1.12 -12.58
N GLY A 70 -5.06 2.29 -13.00
CA GLY A 70 -5.89 3.49 -13.11
C GLY A 70 -5.82 4.14 -14.49
N LEU A 71 -6.49 5.28 -14.61
CA LEU A 71 -6.44 6.15 -15.78
C LEU A 71 -6.03 7.55 -15.35
N VAL A 72 -5.25 8.23 -16.18
CA VAL A 72 -4.89 9.64 -16.00
C VAL A 72 -5.55 10.43 -17.11
N VAL A 73 -6.36 11.43 -16.72
CA VAL A 73 -6.95 12.36 -17.70
C VAL A 73 -5.84 13.23 -18.28
N THR A 74 -5.75 13.25 -19.59
CA THR A 74 -4.73 14.00 -20.35
C THR A 74 -5.35 15.12 -21.17
N HIS A 75 -6.64 15.06 -21.47
CA HIS A 75 -7.31 16.08 -22.27
C HIS A 75 -8.78 16.29 -21.86
N ILE A 76 -9.22 17.54 -22.00
CA ILE A 76 -10.62 17.95 -21.85
C ILE A 76 -11.01 18.66 -23.14
N ASP A 77 -12.04 18.16 -23.83
CA ASP A 77 -12.48 18.77 -25.09
C ASP A 77 -13.40 19.98 -24.88
N GLU A 78 -13.77 20.65 -25.98
CA GLU A 78 -14.65 21.83 -25.97
C GLU A 78 -16.07 21.56 -25.46
N LYS A 79 -16.48 20.28 -25.39
CA LYS A 79 -17.79 19.84 -24.87
C LYS A 79 -17.70 19.37 -23.42
N GLY A 80 -16.51 19.34 -22.83
CA GLY A 80 -16.26 18.92 -21.45
C GLY A 80 -16.09 17.42 -21.25
N PHE A 81 -15.85 16.63 -22.31
CA PHE A 81 -15.51 15.21 -22.18
C PHE A 81 -14.06 15.04 -21.73
N LEU A 82 -13.82 14.03 -20.87
CA LEU A 82 -12.50 13.68 -20.35
C LEU A 82 -11.89 12.53 -21.16
N TYR A 83 -10.61 12.67 -21.50
CA TYR A 83 -9.82 11.68 -22.25
C TYR A 83 -8.53 11.36 -21.50
#